data_AF-A0A956F439-F1
#
_entry.id   AF-A0A956F439-F1
#
_cell.length_a   1.000
_cell.length_b   1.000
_cell.length_c   1.000
_cell.angle_alpha   90.00
_cell.angle_beta   90.00
_cell.angle_gamma   90.00
#
_symmetry.space_group_name_H-M   'P 1'
#
loop_
_entity.id
_entity.type
_entity.pdbx_description
1 polymer ?
#
loop_
_entity_poly.entity_id
_entity_poly.type
_entity_poly.pdbx_seq_one_letter_code
_entity_poly.pdbx_strand_id
1 'polypeptide(L)'
;ATLAAWEHAGFDVLFCDIDDETFTLASDALSRLLADHDDIAAVMAVTAYGVPPDLESLSRLLAPRGIPLLLDDSHGFGSSCEGLRSSPHVLAATYSLHATKVLPAVEGGLVWTRDAQLQREIVRLRGHGLTTPRQGSTAGFNARLDELRATIALAQLDRFPLVNARRQASAQRLRAVAQRYPAFFQVQRVPERVSSNFQNLAVRCFPGAGSSLDRVIEEFAQQGVEARRYFAPPLHHLAKYPSPHALPNTDAVYDSLLCLPIHDEMSEAALRQLEQAMQAVAAAHAS
;
A
#
# COMPACT_ATOMS: atom_id res chain seq x y z
N ALA A 1 -8.44 5.72 3.26
CA ALA A 1 -9.17 5.59 1.99
C ALA A 1 -9.89 4.26 1.92
N THR A 2 -9.18 3.14 2.07
CA THR A 2 -9.69 1.76 2.10
C THR A 2 -10.91 1.58 3.01
N LEU A 3 -10.81 1.92 4.30
CA LEU A 3 -11.93 1.86 5.27
C LEU A 3 -13.14 2.70 4.84
N ALA A 4 -12.90 3.96 4.45
CA ALA A 4 -13.96 4.87 4.05
C ALA A 4 -14.72 4.38 2.80
N ALA A 5 -14.05 3.67 1.89
CA ALA A 5 -14.71 3.07 0.72
C ALA A 5 -15.74 2.00 1.14
N TRP A 6 -15.40 1.17 2.13
CA TRP A 6 -16.33 0.18 2.69
C TRP A 6 -17.51 0.82 3.41
N GLU A 7 -17.26 1.81 4.26
CA GLU A 7 -18.34 2.54 4.95
C GLU A 7 -19.29 3.23 3.98
N HIS A 8 -18.76 3.91 2.95
CA HIS A 8 -19.58 4.57 1.94
C HIS A 8 -20.40 3.57 1.11
N ALA A 9 -19.91 2.34 0.97
CA ALA A 9 -20.63 1.25 0.32
C ALA A 9 -21.65 0.55 1.27
N GLY A 10 -21.71 0.95 2.55
CA GLY A 10 -22.64 0.42 3.53
C GLY A 10 -22.23 -0.92 4.15
N PHE A 11 -20.94 -1.27 4.09
CA PHE A 11 -20.42 -2.48 4.72
C PHE A 11 -19.95 -2.22 6.15
N ASP A 12 -20.22 -3.18 7.03
CA ASP A 12 -19.51 -3.30 8.30
C ASP A 12 -18.10 -3.86 8.04
N VAL A 13 -17.10 -3.28 8.70
CA VAL A 13 -15.70 -3.61 8.46
C VAL A 13 -15.13 -4.45 9.58
N LEU A 14 -14.72 -5.67 9.23
CA LEU A 14 -13.90 -6.53 10.06
C LEU A 14 -12.43 -6.40 9.62
N PHE A 15 -11.57 -5.98 10.54
CA PHE A 15 -10.13 -5.93 10.27
C PHE A 15 -9.54 -7.33 10.25
N CYS A 16 -8.44 -7.51 9.53
CA CYS A 16 -7.69 -8.76 9.49
C CYS A 16 -6.20 -8.42 9.65
N ASP A 17 -5.49 -9.22 10.43
CA ASP A 17 -4.09 -8.95 10.73
C ASP A 17 -3.18 -9.14 9.51
N ILE A 18 -1.98 -8.56 9.60
CA ILE A 18 -0.96 -8.58 8.55
C ILE A 18 0.14 -9.59 8.83
N ASP A 19 0.92 -9.92 7.82
CA ASP A 19 2.21 -10.59 7.96
C ASP A 19 3.24 -9.53 8.38
N ASP A 20 3.92 -9.73 9.50
CA ASP A 20 4.79 -8.73 10.13
C ASP A 20 6.15 -8.56 9.45
N GLU A 21 6.39 -9.31 8.37
CA GLU A 21 7.56 -9.16 7.50
C GLU A 21 7.22 -8.42 6.20
N THR A 22 6.12 -8.78 5.53
CA THR A 22 5.68 -8.13 4.27
C THR A 22 4.77 -6.92 4.49
N PHE A 23 4.19 -6.78 5.68
CA PHE A 23 3.21 -5.76 6.06
C PHE A 23 1.91 -5.81 5.23
N THR A 24 1.57 -6.97 4.69
CA THR A 24 0.37 -7.18 3.85
C THR A 24 -0.58 -8.19 4.49
N LEU A 25 -1.83 -8.25 4.02
CA LEU A 25 -2.87 -9.13 4.54
C LEU A 25 -2.39 -10.59 4.68
N ALA A 26 -2.45 -11.13 5.89
CA ALA A 26 -1.96 -12.47 6.19
C ALA A 26 -3.00 -13.56 5.86
N SER A 27 -2.58 -14.58 5.10
CA SER A 27 -3.48 -15.66 4.68
C SER A 27 -3.94 -16.53 5.86
N ASP A 28 -3.12 -16.75 6.87
CA ASP A 28 -3.48 -17.50 8.09
C ASP A 28 -4.45 -16.71 8.98
N ALA A 29 -4.25 -15.40 9.13
CA ALA A 29 -5.18 -14.51 9.81
C ALA A 29 -6.55 -14.51 9.11
N LEU A 30 -6.56 -14.38 7.78
CA LEU A 30 -7.80 -14.44 7.00
C LEU A 30 -8.48 -15.80 7.12
N SER A 31 -7.71 -16.90 7.09
CA SER A 31 -8.28 -18.25 7.24
C SER A 31 -8.97 -18.44 8.58
N ARG A 32 -8.45 -17.86 9.67
CA ARG A 32 -9.11 -17.90 10.99
C ARG A 32 -10.41 -17.12 10.97
N LEU A 33 -10.40 -15.90 10.44
CA LEU A 33 -11.63 -15.11 10.32
C LEU A 33 -12.71 -15.81 9.49
N LEU A 34 -12.34 -16.41 8.36
CA LEU A 34 -13.28 -17.18 7.55
C LEU A 34 -13.83 -18.43 8.28
N ALA A 35 -13.11 -18.98 9.26
CA ALA A 35 -13.61 -20.10 10.05
C ALA A 35 -14.66 -19.64 11.07
N ASP A 36 -14.49 -18.45 11.64
CA ASP A 36 -15.34 -17.90 12.70
C ASP A 36 -16.51 -17.06 12.16
N HIS A 37 -16.44 -16.63 10.90
CA HIS A 37 -17.42 -15.76 10.25
C HIS A 37 -17.91 -16.36 8.92
N ASP A 38 -19.23 -16.54 8.78
CA ASP A 38 -19.90 -17.00 7.56
C ASP A 38 -20.58 -15.86 6.77
N ASP A 39 -20.55 -14.65 7.31
CA ASP A 39 -21.17 -13.43 6.78
C ASP A 39 -20.20 -12.51 6.01
N ILE A 40 -18.95 -12.92 5.82
CA ILE A 40 -17.95 -12.15 5.07
C ILE A 40 -18.36 -12.05 3.60
N ALA A 41 -18.83 -10.87 3.20
CA ALA A 41 -19.34 -10.60 1.86
C ALA A 41 -18.26 -10.29 0.82
N ALA A 42 -17.09 -9.80 1.24
CA ALA A 42 -15.97 -9.44 0.38
C ALA A 42 -14.68 -9.25 1.20
N VAL A 43 -13.53 -9.34 0.53
CA VAL A 43 -12.22 -9.05 1.12
C VAL A 43 -11.50 -8.00 0.28
N MET A 44 -10.93 -6.98 0.92
CA MET A 44 -10.04 -6.02 0.27
C MET A 44 -8.63 -6.15 0.83
N ALA A 45 -7.71 -6.62 0.00
CA ALA A 45 -6.28 -6.62 0.33
C ALA A 45 -5.64 -5.31 -0.13
N VAL A 46 -4.52 -4.91 0.49
CA VAL A 46 -3.83 -3.67 0.19
C VAL A 46 -2.40 -3.97 -0.22
N THR A 47 -1.93 -3.40 -1.33
CA THR A 47 -0.50 -3.35 -1.63
C THR A 47 0.15 -2.33 -0.70
N ALA A 48 0.88 -2.78 0.31
CA ALA A 48 1.48 -1.90 1.32
C ALA A 48 2.90 -1.52 0.93
N TYR A 49 3.19 -0.21 0.89
CA TYR A 49 4.51 0.37 0.55
C TYR A 49 5.16 -0.13 -0.75
N GLY A 50 4.36 -0.69 -1.66
CA GLY A 50 4.81 -1.24 -2.95
C GLY A 50 4.90 -2.76 -2.99
N VAL A 51 4.70 -3.46 -1.87
CA VAL A 51 4.68 -4.92 -1.84
C VAL A 51 3.24 -5.43 -1.95
N PRO A 52 2.86 -6.11 -3.04
CA PRO A 52 1.54 -6.70 -3.16
C PRO A 52 1.36 -7.88 -2.18
N PRO A 53 0.13 -8.10 -1.66
CA PRO A 53 -0.18 -9.27 -0.86
C PRO A 53 -0.06 -10.56 -1.69
N ASP A 54 -0.02 -11.72 -1.02
CA ASP A 54 -0.07 -13.02 -1.69
C ASP A 54 -1.46 -13.32 -2.27
N LEU A 55 -1.76 -12.67 -3.40
CA LEU A 55 -3.06 -12.75 -4.06
C LEU A 55 -3.44 -14.18 -4.41
N GLU A 56 -2.49 -15.06 -4.73
CA GLU A 56 -2.79 -16.46 -5.06
C GLU A 56 -3.27 -17.24 -3.84
N SER A 57 -2.58 -17.12 -2.71
CA SER A 57 -3.00 -17.76 -1.46
C SER A 57 -4.34 -17.22 -0.98
N LEU A 58 -4.54 -15.90 -1.00
CA LEU A 58 -5.83 -15.27 -0.66
C LEU A 58 -6.96 -15.77 -1.56
N SER A 59 -6.71 -15.86 -2.87
CA SER A 59 -7.72 -16.33 -3.83
C SER A 59 -8.11 -17.78 -3.60
N ARG A 60 -7.14 -18.66 -3.28
CA ARG A 60 -7.40 -20.06 -2.96
C ARG A 60 -8.25 -20.21 -1.69
N LEU A 61 -8.08 -19.33 -0.70
CA LEU A 61 -8.90 -19.33 0.52
C LEU A 61 -10.34 -18.88 0.25
N LEU A 62 -10.53 -17.90 -0.63
CA LEU A 62 -11.83 -17.27 -0.87
C LEU A 62 -12.69 -17.99 -1.92
N ALA A 63 -12.06 -18.62 -2.92
CA ALA A 63 -12.75 -19.26 -4.04
C ALA A 63 -13.81 -20.31 -3.63
N PRO A 64 -13.57 -21.21 -2.66
CA PRO A 64 -14.58 -22.20 -2.26
C PRO A 64 -15.86 -21.59 -1.67
N ARG A 65 -15.78 -20.34 -1.18
CA ARG A 65 -16.90 -19.60 -0.58
C ARG A 65 -17.52 -18.57 -1.53
N GLY A 66 -16.96 -18.40 -2.73
CA GLY A 66 -17.39 -17.39 -3.69
C GLY A 66 -17.20 -15.95 -3.21
N ILE A 67 -16.31 -15.71 -2.23
CA ILE A 67 -16.09 -14.37 -1.68
C ILE A 67 -15.21 -13.56 -2.64
N PRO A 68 -15.66 -12.40 -3.13
CA PRO A 68 -14.88 -11.57 -4.04
C PRO A 68 -13.66 -10.95 -3.34
N LEU A 69 -12.51 -11.00 -4.03
CA LEU A 69 -11.28 -10.33 -3.63
C LEU A 69 -11.10 -9.02 -4.40
N LEU A 70 -11.03 -7.90 -3.69
CA LEU A 70 -10.68 -6.59 -4.19
C LEU A 70 -9.23 -6.28 -3.80
N LEU A 71 -8.55 -5.46 -4.61
CA LEU A 71 -7.22 -4.97 -4.31
C LEU A 71 -7.20 -3.44 -4.27
N ASP A 72 -6.85 -2.88 -3.13
CA ASP A 72 -6.39 -1.49 -3.04
C ASP A 72 -4.92 -1.47 -3.45
N ASP A 73 -4.69 -1.17 -4.73
CA ASP A 73 -3.37 -1.13 -5.36
C ASP A 73 -2.82 0.30 -5.43
N SER A 74 -3.30 1.19 -4.54
CA SER A 74 -2.91 2.60 -4.50
C SER A 74 -1.40 2.82 -4.34
N HIS A 75 -0.66 1.83 -3.81
CA HIS A 75 0.81 1.86 -3.74
C HIS A 75 1.48 0.87 -4.70
N GLY A 76 0.74 0.12 -5.50
CA GLY A 76 1.30 -0.99 -6.29
C GLY A 76 1.42 -0.74 -7.79
N PHE A 77 1.14 0.47 -8.29
CA PHE A 77 1.37 0.75 -9.72
C PHE A 77 2.86 0.52 -10.07
N GLY A 78 3.14 -0.52 -10.86
CA GLY A 78 4.51 -0.96 -11.17
C GLY A 78 4.97 -2.21 -10.46
N SER A 79 4.33 -2.56 -9.36
CA SER A 79 4.58 -3.79 -8.65
C SER A 79 3.94 -4.98 -9.38
N SER A 80 4.54 -6.15 -9.24
CA SER A 80 4.05 -7.37 -9.86
C SER A 80 4.48 -8.62 -9.08
N CYS A 81 3.74 -9.70 -9.26
CA CYS A 81 4.09 -11.04 -8.84
C CYS A 81 4.27 -11.89 -10.09
N GLU A 82 5.46 -12.45 -10.31
CA GLU A 82 5.82 -13.24 -11.51
C GLU A 82 5.55 -12.47 -12.83
N GLY A 83 5.79 -11.15 -12.82
CA GLY A 83 5.51 -10.27 -13.95
C GLY A 83 4.03 -9.95 -14.16
N LEU A 84 3.12 -10.57 -13.40
CA LEU A 84 1.70 -10.27 -13.42
C LEU A 84 1.38 -9.15 -12.44
N ARG A 85 0.73 -8.09 -12.94
CA ARG A 85 0.25 -6.95 -12.14
C ARG A 85 -1.11 -7.20 -11.49
N SER A 86 -1.71 -8.36 -11.77
CA SER A 86 -3.04 -8.73 -11.28
C SER A 86 -3.16 -10.25 -11.22
N SER A 87 -3.77 -10.77 -10.15
CA SER A 87 -4.25 -12.15 -10.12
C SER A 87 -5.55 -12.28 -10.92
N PRO A 88 -5.78 -13.38 -11.66
CA PRO A 88 -7.06 -13.63 -12.35
C PRO A 88 -8.27 -13.69 -11.41
N HIS A 89 -8.03 -13.82 -10.11
CA HIS A 89 -9.05 -13.95 -9.07
C HIS A 89 -9.34 -12.63 -8.32
N VAL A 90 -8.64 -11.55 -8.66
CA VAL A 90 -8.99 -10.20 -8.16
C VAL A 90 -10.14 -9.66 -9.01
N LEU A 91 -11.27 -9.37 -8.38
CA LEU A 91 -12.47 -8.83 -9.03
C LEU A 91 -12.20 -7.43 -9.59
N ALA A 92 -11.57 -6.56 -8.80
CA ALA A 92 -11.14 -5.25 -9.23
C ALA A 92 -9.94 -4.76 -8.41
N ALA A 93 -9.05 -4.01 -9.07
CA ALA A 93 -7.94 -3.31 -8.46
C ALA A 93 -8.13 -1.80 -8.60
N THR A 94 -7.83 -1.03 -7.56
CA THR A 94 -7.87 0.43 -7.58
C THR A 94 -6.47 1.02 -7.54
N TYR A 95 -6.24 2.08 -8.28
CA TYR A 95 -4.98 2.82 -8.29
C TYR A 95 -5.24 4.28 -7.96
N SER A 96 -4.31 4.89 -7.24
CA SER A 96 -4.33 6.32 -6.95
C SER A 96 -3.36 7.05 -7.88
N LEU A 97 -3.79 8.23 -8.35
CA LEU A 97 -2.97 9.17 -9.11
C LEU A 97 -2.64 10.43 -8.28
N HIS A 98 -2.71 10.33 -6.96
CA HIS A 98 -2.30 11.40 -6.06
C HIS A 98 -0.84 11.80 -6.32
N ALA A 99 -0.49 13.06 -6.07
CA ALA A 99 0.83 13.63 -6.34
C ALA A 99 2.03 12.86 -5.76
N THR A 100 1.82 12.06 -4.71
CA THR A 100 2.87 11.24 -4.06
C THR A 100 3.02 9.83 -4.64
N LYS A 101 2.15 9.41 -5.56
CA LYS A 101 2.19 8.05 -6.12
C LYS A 101 3.26 7.93 -7.20
N VAL A 102 3.70 6.69 -7.48
CA VAL A 102 4.71 6.43 -8.52
C VAL A 102 4.25 6.87 -9.91
N LEU A 103 2.95 6.83 -10.18
CA LEU A 103 2.33 7.42 -11.37
C LEU A 103 1.40 8.59 -10.94
N PRO A 104 1.92 9.80 -10.73
CA PRO A 104 1.14 10.91 -10.22
C PRO A 104 0.42 11.67 -11.34
N ALA A 105 -0.77 12.20 -11.05
CA ALA A 105 -1.53 13.10 -11.92
C ALA A 105 -2.18 14.26 -11.13
N VAL A 106 -1.47 14.75 -10.11
CA VAL A 106 -1.97 15.66 -9.06
C VAL A 106 -3.01 14.98 -8.18
N GLU A 107 -4.17 14.61 -8.75
CA GLU A 107 -5.24 13.87 -8.08
C GLU A 107 -5.89 12.89 -9.05
N GLY A 108 -6.65 11.95 -8.51
CA GLY A 108 -7.48 11.02 -9.29
C GLY A 108 -7.18 9.56 -9.00
N GLY A 109 -7.79 8.69 -9.78
CA GLY A 109 -7.64 7.25 -9.61
C GLY A 109 -8.14 6.45 -10.80
N LEU A 110 -7.76 5.19 -10.82
CA LEU A 110 -8.13 4.22 -11.84
C LEU A 110 -8.78 3.01 -11.16
N VAL A 111 -9.72 2.38 -11.85
CA VAL A 111 -10.23 1.06 -11.48
C VAL A 111 -9.96 0.13 -12.65
N TRP A 112 -9.30 -0.99 -12.35
CA TRP A 112 -9.03 -2.05 -13.31
C TRP A 112 -9.84 -3.29 -12.93
N THR A 113 -10.48 -3.91 -13.92
CA THR A 113 -11.20 -5.18 -13.77
C THR A 113 -11.19 -5.93 -15.10
N ARG A 114 -11.25 -7.26 -15.05
CA ARG A 114 -11.47 -8.13 -16.22
C ARG A 114 -12.95 -8.36 -16.51
N ASP A 115 -13.82 -8.07 -15.54
CA ASP A 115 -15.25 -8.26 -15.69
C ASP A 115 -15.83 -7.11 -16.52
N ALA A 116 -16.21 -7.42 -17.75
CA ALA A 116 -16.76 -6.45 -18.68
C ALA A 116 -18.11 -5.87 -18.22
N GLN A 117 -18.90 -6.62 -17.44
CA GLN A 117 -20.14 -6.12 -16.86
C GLN A 117 -19.83 -5.13 -15.73
N LEU A 118 -18.93 -5.49 -14.82
CA LEU A 118 -18.48 -4.58 -13.77
C LEU A 118 -17.84 -3.30 -14.34
N GLN A 119 -17.04 -3.43 -15.41
CA GLN A 119 -16.47 -2.28 -16.10
C GLN A 119 -17.55 -1.32 -16.62
N ARG A 120 -18.60 -1.83 -17.27
CA ARG A 120 -19.72 -1.02 -17.76
C ARG A 120 -20.44 -0.30 -16.61
N GLU A 121 -20.68 -1.01 -15.51
CA GLU A 121 -21.30 -0.42 -14.32
C GLU A 121 -20.43 0.67 -13.67
N ILE A 122 -19.12 0.46 -13.55
CA ILE A 122 -18.19 1.48 -13.05
C ILE A 122 -18.22 2.72 -13.94
N VAL A 123 -18.13 2.56 -15.26
CA VAL A 123 -18.15 3.69 -16.21
C VAL A 123 -19.47 4.47 -16.10
N ARG A 124 -20.59 3.75 -16.00
CA ARG A 124 -21.93 4.31 -15.82
C ARG A 124 -22.03 5.09 -14.52
N LEU A 125 -21.72 4.46 -13.39
CA LEU A 125 -21.80 5.06 -12.05
C LEU A 125 -20.84 6.24 -11.90
N ARG A 126 -19.64 6.20 -12.48
CA ARG A 126 -18.68 7.32 -12.47
C ARG A 126 -19.21 8.58 -13.18
N GLY A 127 -20.13 8.40 -14.14
CA GLY A 127 -20.75 9.45 -14.95
C GLY A 127 -22.20 9.73 -14.58
N HIS A 128 -22.50 9.87 -13.28
CA HIS A 128 -23.84 10.12 -12.73
C HIS A 128 -24.87 8.99 -12.89
N GLY A 129 -24.46 7.78 -13.26
CA GLY A 129 -25.37 6.62 -13.37
C GLY A 129 -26.32 6.67 -14.58
N LEU A 130 -26.08 7.58 -15.52
CA LEU A 130 -26.97 7.85 -16.66
C LEU A 130 -26.93 6.74 -17.72
N THR A 131 -28.09 6.42 -18.29
CA THR A 131 -28.24 5.46 -19.41
C THR A 131 -29.06 6.05 -20.56
N THR A 132 -29.08 5.33 -21.69
CA THR A 132 -29.98 5.62 -22.82
C THR A 132 -30.83 4.38 -23.09
N PRO A 133 -32.17 4.44 -22.99
CA PRO A 133 -32.99 5.60 -22.63
C PRO A 133 -32.86 6.00 -21.15
N ARG A 134 -33.06 7.28 -20.83
CA ARG A 134 -32.82 7.85 -19.49
C ARG A 134 -33.64 7.23 -18.36
N GLN A 135 -34.76 6.58 -18.66
CA GLN A 135 -35.63 5.92 -17.69
C GLN A 135 -34.91 4.82 -16.89
N GLY A 136 -33.85 4.22 -17.46
CA GLY A 136 -33.02 3.24 -16.77
C GLY A 136 -31.85 3.83 -15.98
N SER A 137 -31.82 5.14 -15.72
CA SER A 137 -30.71 5.78 -14.97
C SER A 137 -30.84 5.51 -13.48
N THR A 138 -29.72 5.39 -12.78
CA THR A 138 -29.68 5.29 -11.31
C THR A 138 -28.87 6.45 -10.72
N ALA A 139 -28.89 6.61 -9.40
CA ALA A 139 -27.91 7.46 -8.74
C ALA A 139 -26.49 6.93 -9.01
N GLY A 140 -25.55 7.87 -9.18
CA GLY A 140 -24.14 7.61 -9.37
C GLY A 140 -23.31 8.79 -8.85
N PHE A 141 -22.05 8.83 -9.24
CA PHE A 141 -21.05 9.81 -8.80
C PHE A 141 -20.67 10.77 -9.94
N ASN A 142 -20.08 11.91 -9.59
CA ASN A 142 -19.28 12.70 -10.51
C ASN A 142 -17.80 12.42 -10.25
N ALA A 143 -17.32 11.26 -10.69
CA ALA A 143 -15.98 10.76 -10.38
C ALA A 143 -15.11 10.62 -11.63
N ARG A 144 -15.39 11.39 -12.68
CA ARG A 144 -14.58 11.41 -13.91
C ARG A 144 -13.22 12.04 -13.64
N LEU A 145 -12.18 11.44 -14.20
CA LEU A 145 -10.88 12.11 -14.34
C LEU A 145 -11.00 13.14 -15.47
N ASP A 146 -10.60 14.37 -15.21
CA ASP A 146 -10.59 15.42 -16.22
C ASP A 146 -9.42 15.26 -17.22
N GLU A 147 -9.57 15.86 -18.40
CA GLU A 147 -8.62 15.77 -19.51
C GLU A 147 -7.23 16.31 -19.15
N LEU A 148 -7.13 17.33 -18.29
CA LEU A 148 -5.85 17.90 -17.88
C LEU A 148 -5.06 16.89 -17.05
N ARG A 149 -5.70 16.29 -16.03
CA ARG A 149 -5.08 15.24 -15.22
C ARG A 149 -4.82 13.96 -16.02
N ALA A 150 -5.71 13.59 -16.94
CA ALA A 150 -5.47 12.47 -17.85
C ALA A 150 -4.22 12.70 -18.73
N THR A 151 -4.05 13.91 -19.26
CA THR A 151 -2.86 14.28 -20.05
C THR A 151 -1.58 14.19 -19.21
N ILE A 152 -1.61 14.66 -17.96
CA ILE A 152 -0.47 14.52 -17.05
C ILE A 152 -0.16 13.04 -16.79
N ALA A 153 -1.19 12.22 -16.51
CA ALA A 153 -1.02 10.80 -16.27
C ALA A 153 -0.39 10.07 -17.47
N LEU A 154 -0.83 10.39 -18.69
CA LEU A 154 -0.27 9.83 -19.93
C LEU A 154 1.20 10.22 -20.11
N ALA A 155 1.56 11.49 -19.89
CA ALA A 155 2.95 11.94 -19.97
C ALA A 155 3.84 11.27 -18.92
N GLN A 156 3.32 11.01 -17.71
CA GLN A 156 4.04 10.24 -16.69
C GLN A 156 4.15 8.76 -17.06
N LEU A 157 3.13 8.20 -17.70
CA LEU A 157 3.12 6.80 -18.12
C LEU A 157 4.22 6.50 -19.16
N ASP A 158 4.50 7.43 -20.08
CA ASP A 158 5.61 7.31 -21.03
C ASP A 158 6.98 7.21 -20.35
N ARG A 159 7.14 7.91 -19.21
CA ARG A 159 8.37 7.94 -18.42
C ARG A 159 8.44 6.84 -17.36
N PHE A 160 7.31 6.18 -17.09
CA PHE A 160 7.13 5.25 -15.99
C PHE A 160 8.19 4.12 -15.95
N PRO A 161 8.57 3.46 -17.05
CA PRO A 161 9.59 2.40 -17.00
C PRO A 161 10.93 2.88 -16.43
N LEU A 162 11.38 4.08 -16.81
CA LEU A 162 12.60 4.69 -16.30
C LEU A 162 12.47 5.11 -14.83
N VAL A 163 11.34 5.74 -14.48
CA VAL A 163 11.00 6.17 -13.11
C VAL A 163 11.02 4.96 -12.16
N ASN A 164 10.33 3.88 -12.52
CA ASN A 164 10.25 2.67 -11.71
C ASN A 164 11.63 2.02 -11.52
N ALA A 165 12.43 1.90 -12.58
CA ALA A 165 13.79 1.35 -12.49
C ALA A 165 14.70 2.16 -11.57
N ARG A 166 14.65 3.50 -11.65
CA ARG A 166 15.42 4.40 -10.76
C ARG A 166 15.00 4.22 -9.29
N ARG A 167 13.70 4.19 -9.02
CA ARG A 167 13.19 3.96 -7.66
C ARG A 167 13.64 2.61 -7.11
N GLN A 168 13.56 1.55 -7.92
CA GLN A 168 14.02 0.22 -7.52
C GLN A 168 15.50 0.20 -7.18
N ALA A 169 16.35 0.82 -8.01
CA ALA A 169 17.78 0.92 -7.74
C ALA A 169 18.09 1.71 -6.45
N SER A 170 17.46 2.87 -6.25
CA SER A 170 17.60 3.66 -5.03
C SER A 170 17.14 2.90 -3.79
N ALA A 171 16.00 2.20 -3.88
CA ALA A 171 15.48 1.40 -2.78
C ALA A 171 16.42 0.25 -2.41
N GLN A 172 16.91 -0.51 -3.40
CA GLN A 172 17.83 -1.61 -3.17
C GLN A 172 19.12 -1.14 -2.49
N ARG A 173 19.67 -0.01 -2.95
CA ARG A 173 20.84 0.64 -2.35
C ARG A 173 20.62 0.98 -0.88
N LEU A 174 19.52 1.64 -0.54
CA LEU A 174 19.20 2.03 0.83
C LEU A 174 18.85 0.82 1.73
N ARG A 175 18.16 -0.18 1.18
CA ARG A 175 17.89 -1.45 1.88
C ARG A 175 19.18 -2.19 2.24
N ALA A 176 20.18 -2.18 1.35
CA ALA A 176 21.49 -2.76 1.64
C ALA A 176 22.19 -2.05 2.82
N VAL A 177 21.98 -0.73 2.98
CA VAL A 177 22.47 -0.01 4.17
C VAL A 177 21.74 -0.47 5.42
N ALA A 178 20.41 -0.53 5.41
CA ALA A 178 19.63 -1.02 6.55
C ALA A 178 20.05 -2.43 6.98
N GLN A 179 20.29 -3.33 6.01
CA GLN A 179 20.70 -4.71 6.26
C GLN A 179 22.08 -4.85 6.94
N ARG A 180 22.92 -3.81 6.93
CA ARG A 180 24.18 -3.79 7.68
C ARG A 180 23.99 -3.58 9.18
N TYR A 181 22.79 -3.15 9.60
CA TYR A 181 22.44 -2.88 10.99
C TYR A 181 21.19 -3.69 11.39
N PRO A 182 21.21 -5.03 11.30
CA PRO A 182 20.02 -5.87 11.49
C PRO A 182 19.48 -5.86 12.93
N ALA A 183 20.27 -5.44 13.92
CA ALA A 183 19.81 -5.23 15.29
C ALA A 183 18.94 -3.97 15.43
N PHE A 184 19.05 -3.02 14.51
CA PHE A 184 18.35 -1.74 14.57
C PHE A 184 17.30 -1.59 13.48
N PHE A 185 17.58 -2.03 12.25
CA PHE A 185 16.64 -1.97 11.13
C PHE A 185 16.20 -3.36 10.66
N GLN A 186 14.91 -3.52 10.40
CA GLN A 186 14.34 -4.62 9.63
C GLN A 186 13.59 -4.06 8.42
N VAL A 187 14.08 -4.36 7.23
CA VAL A 187 13.43 -3.93 5.98
C VAL A 187 12.15 -4.73 5.71
N GLN A 188 11.13 -4.10 5.13
CA GLN A 188 9.96 -4.83 4.63
C GLN A 188 10.42 -5.97 3.70
N ARG A 189 9.97 -7.20 3.94
CA ARG A 189 10.29 -8.36 3.11
C ARG A 189 9.60 -8.22 1.75
N VAL A 190 10.37 -8.42 0.69
CA VAL A 190 9.85 -8.55 -0.68
C VAL A 190 10.04 -10.02 -1.07
N PRO A 191 8.96 -10.81 -1.23
CA PRO A 191 9.08 -12.21 -1.66
C PRO A 191 9.82 -12.34 -3.01
N GLU A 192 10.52 -13.45 -3.24
CA GLU A 192 11.37 -13.63 -4.44
C GLU A 192 10.61 -13.46 -5.77
N ARG A 193 9.36 -13.93 -5.82
CA ARG A 193 8.46 -13.80 -6.97
C ARG A 193 7.90 -12.39 -7.17
N VAL A 194 8.15 -11.46 -6.24
CA VAL A 194 7.57 -10.12 -6.23
C VAL A 194 8.59 -9.08 -6.69
N SER A 195 8.19 -8.26 -7.64
CA SER A 195 8.86 -6.99 -7.96
C SER A 195 8.08 -5.86 -7.30
N SER A 196 8.70 -5.14 -6.37
CA SER A 196 8.13 -3.95 -5.72
C SER A 196 8.54 -2.67 -6.46
N ASN A 197 7.62 -1.70 -6.55
CA ASN A 197 7.93 -0.33 -7.00
C ASN A 197 8.55 0.54 -5.88
N PHE A 198 8.61 0.02 -4.65
CA PHE A 198 9.02 0.70 -3.42
C PHE A 198 8.37 2.09 -3.28
N GLN A 199 7.03 2.15 -3.29
CA GLN A 199 6.27 3.38 -3.09
C GLN A 199 6.76 4.19 -1.88
N ASN A 200 7.12 3.52 -0.79
CA ASN A 200 7.87 4.11 0.32
C ASN A 200 8.96 3.13 0.76
N LEU A 201 10.05 3.64 1.35
CA LEU A 201 11.06 2.79 1.99
C LEU A 201 10.61 2.53 3.44
N ALA A 202 9.75 1.52 3.62
CA ALA A 202 9.28 1.09 4.93
C ALA A 202 10.29 0.17 5.62
N VAL A 203 10.67 0.53 6.84
CA VAL A 203 11.54 -0.24 7.71
C VAL A 203 10.96 -0.27 9.13
N ARG A 204 11.11 -1.38 9.84
CA ARG A 204 10.94 -1.43 11.28
C ARG A 204 12.25 -1.00 11.93
N CYS A 205 12.17 -0.18 12.97
CA CYS A 205 13.29 0.32 13.76
C CYS A 205 13.15 -0.16 15.20
N PHE A 206 14.24 -0.64 15.77
CA PHE A 206 14.31 -1.17 17.13
C PHE A 206 15.30 -0.34 17.95
N PRO A 207 14.90 0.87 18.38
CA PRO A 207 15.75 1.67 19.26
C PRO A 207 16.04 0.94 20.57
N GLY A 208 17.24 1.15 21.11
CA GLY A 208 17.67 0.57 22.37
C GLY A 208 16.82 1.03 23.55
N ALA A 209 16.99 0.38 24.70
CA ALA A 209 16.26 0.71 25.91
C ALA A 209 16.42 2.20 26.28
N GLY A 210 15.29 2.89 26.47
CA GLY A 210 15.25 4.32 26.81
C GLY A 210 15.15 5.27 25.61
N SER A 211 15.06 4.75 24.38
CA SER A 211 14.77 5.53 23.17
C SER A 211 13.40 5.17 22.58
N SER A 212 12.91 6.00 21.66
CA SER A 212 11.60 5.86 21.01
C SER A 212 11.71 6.11 19.51
N LEU A 213 10.70 5.71 18.74
CA LEU A 213 10.62 6.07 17.31
C LEU A 213 10.60 7.59 17.08
N ASP A 214 9.93 8.34 17.95
CA ASP A 214 9.89 9.81 17.84
C ASP A 214 11.30 10.40 17.97
N ARG A 215 12.11 9.84 18.89
CA ARG A 215 13.51 10.23 19.01
C ARG A 215 14.33 9.88 17.76
N VAL A 216 14.12 8.69 17.19
CA VAL A 216 14.75 8.28 15.93
C VAL A 216 14.38 9.24 14.79
N ILE A 217 13.11 9.68 14.71
CA ILE A 217 12.66 10.67 13.72
C ILE A 217 13.37 12.02 13.89
N GLU A 218 13.51 12.50 15.13
CA GLU A 218 14.27 13.73 15.44
C GLU A 218 15.73 13.62 15.01
N GLU A 219 16.37 12.48 15.21
CA GLU A 219 17.76 12.24 14.83
C GLU A 219 17.94 12.22 13.32
N PHE A 220 17.00 11.63 12.56
CA PHE A 220 16.99 11.77 11.11
C PHE A 220 16.80 13.25 10.68
N ALA A 221 15.92 13.99 11.35
CA ALA A 221 15.69 15.40 11.05
C ALA A 221 16.94 16.27 11.30
N GLN A 222 17.71 15.98 12.35
CA GLN A 222 19.01 16.64 12.62
C GLN A 222 20.05 16.38 11.52
N GLN A 223 19.93 15.26 10.79
CA GLN A 223 20.73 14.93 9.61
C GLN A 223 20.12 15.49 8.30
N GLY A 224 19.06 16.28 8.38
CA GLY A 224 18.36 16.84 7.23
C GLY A 224 17.54 15.82 6.44
N VAL A 225 17.15 14.71 7.06
CA VAL A 225 16.33 13.66 6.45
C VAL A 225 14.96 13.64 7.10
N GLU A 226 13.92 13.69 6.27
CA GLU A 226 12.54 13.60 6.75
C GLU A 226 12.09 12.13 6.84
N ALA A 227 12.09 11.57 8.05
CA ALA A 227 11.50 10.27 8.35
C ALA A 227 10.11 10.45 8.96
N ARG A 228 9.18 9.52 8.69
CA ARG A 228 7.80 9.61 9.18
C ARG A 228 7.25 8.25 9.58
N ARG A 229 6.31 8.23 10.54
CA ARG A 229 5.44 7.08 10.77
C ARG A 229 4.31 7.11 9.74
N TYR A 230 4.19 6.07 8.94
CA TYR A 230 3.11 5.96 7.95
C TYR A 230 2.91 4.49 7.61
N PHE A 231 1.71 3.91 7.78
CA PHE A 231 0.47 4.50 8.30
C PHE A 231 0.46 4.62 9.84
N ALA A 232 -0.08 5.72 10.37
CA ALA A 232 -0.17 5.98 11.81
C ALA A 232 -1.36 6.92 12.13
N PRO A 233 -2.22 6.59 13.12
CA PRO A 233 -2.32 5.30 13.80
C PRO A 233 -2.89 4.21 12.87
N PRO A 234 -2.79 2.91 13.22
CA PRO A 234 -3.53 1.87 12.52
C PRO A 234 -5.03 2.08 12.76
N LEU A 235 -5.85 1.61 11.81
CA LEU A 235 -7.27 1.97 11.78
C LEU A 235 -8.04 1.49 13.02
N HIS A 236 -7.64 0.35 13.61
CA HIS A 236 -8.31 -0.20 14.79
C HIS A 236 -8.03 0.56 16.10
N HIS A 237 -7.06 1.49 16.10
CA HIS A 237 -6.81 2.40 17.23
C HIS A 237 -7.71 3.64 17.19
N LEU A 238 -8.38 3.90 16.07
CA LEU A 238 -9.34 5.00 15.99
C LEU A 238 -10.57 4.65 16.83
N ALA A 239 -10.98 5.56 17.73
CA ALA A 239 -12.08 5.32 18.67
C ALA A 239 -13.40 4.88 18.01
N LYS A 240 -13.64 5.26 16.75
CA LYS A 240 -14.82 4.89 15.98
C LYS A 240 -14.76 3.45 15.43
N TYR A 241 -13.58 2.85 15.33
CA TYR A 241 -13.36 1.59 14.63
C TYR A 241 -12.59 0.58 15.49
N PRO A 242 -13.06 0.21 16.69
CA PRO A 242 -12.38 -0.81 17.47
C PRO A 242 -12.41 -2.16 16.74
N SER A 243 -11.32 -2.92 16.82
CA SER A 243 -11.32 -4.32 16.36
C SER A 243 -11.92 -5.24 17.43
N PRO A 244 -12.80 -6.20 17.08
CA PRO A 244 -13.33 -7.16 18.04
C PRO A 244 -12.32 -8.26 18.43
N HIS A 245 -11.18 -8.35 17.72
CA HIS A 245 -10.11 -9.30 17.98
C HIS A 245 -8.73 -8.62 17.93
N ALA A 246 -7.72 -9.28 18.47
CA ALA A 246 -6.35 -8.76 18.51
C ALA A 246 -5.72 -8.74 17.11
N LEU A 247 -4.93 -7.70 16.83
CA LEU A 247 -4.16 -7.53 15.60
C LEU A 247 -2.67 -7.35 15.94
N PRO A 248 -2.05 -8.36 16.61
CA PRO A 248 -0.72 -8.23 17.21
C PRO A 248 0.38 -7.89 16.20
N ASN A 249 0.30 -8.40 14.97
CA ASN A 249 1.30 -8.09 13.95
C ASN A 249 1.15 -6.64 13.46
N THR A 250 -0.08 -6.17 13.28
CA THR A 250 -0.37 -4.78 12.94
C THR A 250 0.16 -3.83 14.03
N ASP A 251 -0.08 -4.15 15.30
CA ASP A 251 0.42 -3.37 16.43
C ASP A 251 1.96 -3.39 16.51
N ALA A 252 2.58 -4.57 16.39
CA ALA A 252 4.04 -4.71 16.42
C ALA A 252 4.74 -3.97 15.25
N VAL A 253 4.14 -4.00 14.06
CA VAL A 253 4.62 -3.21 12.91
C VAL A 253 4.44 -1.73 13.22
N TYR A 254 3.25 -1.28 13.63
CA TYR A 254 2.99 0.13 13.94
C TYR A 254 3.97 0.72 14.97
N ASP A 255 4.28 -0.02 16.03
CA ASP A 255 5.16 0.42 17.12
C ASP A 255 6.63 0.57 16.70
N SER A 256 7.02 -0.03 15.58
CA SER A 256 8.40 0.00 15.07
C SER A 256 8.52 0.64 13.68
N LEU A 257 7.41 1.01 13.02
CA LEU A 257 7.42 1.44 11.63
C LEU A 257 7.98 2.86 11.41
N LEU A 258 8.95 2.95 10.51
CA LEU A 258 9.52 4.17 9.97
C LEU A 258 9.51 4.12 8.45
N CYS A 259 9.01 5.16 7.81
CA CYS A 259 9.13 5.39 6.37
C CYS A 259 10.21 6.43 6.10
N LEU A 260 11.20 6.04 5.30
CA LEU A 260 12.27 6.91 4.83
C LEU A 260 11.96 7.47 3.42
N PRO A 261 12.49 8.65 3.08
CA PRO A 261 12.14 9.32 1.84
C PRO A 261 12.72 8.57 0.64
N ILE A 262 11.87 8.32 -0.36
CA ILE A 262 12.28 7.75 -1.64
C ILE A 262 11.45 8.30 -2.79
N HIS A 263 12.14 8.87 -3.78
CA HIS A 263 11.53 9.34 -5.02
C HIS A 263 12.47 9.15 -6.21
N ASP A 264 11.93 9.27 -7.43
CA ASP A 264 12.62 8.97 -8.68
C ASP A 264 13.61 10.05 -9.15
N GLU A 265 13.59 11.20 -8.49
CA GLU A 265 14.49 12.34 -8.75
C GLU A 265 15.58 12.50 -7.67
N MET A 266 15.79 11.50 -6.81
CA MET A 266 16.85 11.55 -5.82
C MET A 266 18.22 11.64 -6.50
N SER A 267 18.94 12.73 -6.23
CA SER A 267 20.31 12.91 -6.70
C SER A 267 21.28 12.00 -5.95
N GLU A 268 22.45 11.76 -6.53
CA GLU A 268 23.54 11.04 -5.85
C GLU A 268 23.94 11.67 -4.52
N ALA A 269 23.84 13.00 -4.39
CA ALA A 269 24.10 13.69 -3.13
C ALA A 269 23.01 13.38 -2.09
N ALA A 270 21.73 13.41 -2.49
CA ALA A 270 20.61 13.08 -1.61
C ALA A 270 20.65 11.62 -1.14
N LEU A 271 20.97 10.68 -2.04
CA LEU A 271 21.15 9.28 -1.67
C LEU A 271 22.28 9.11 -0.65
N ARG A 272 23.46 9.71 -0.90
CA ARG A 272 24.57 9.66 0.07
C ARG A 272 24.22 10.27 1.43
N GLN A 273 23.51 11.39 1.45
CA GLN A 273 23.06 12.00 2.70
C GLN A 273 22.14 11.05 3.48
N LEU A 274 21.18 10.41 2.79
CA LEU A 274 20.29 9.44 3.42
C LEU A 274 21.05 8.22 3.94
N GLU A 275 22.00 7.68 3.18
CA GLU A 275 22.85 6.57 3.62
C GLU A 275 23.64 6.93 4.88
N GLN A 276 24.25 8.12 4.91
CA GLN A 276 25.01 8.63 6.06
C GLN A 276 24.11 8.83 7.27
N ALA A 277 22.90 9.37 7.08
CA ALA A 277 21.92 9.52 8.15
C ALA A 277 21.51 8.15 8.73
N MET A 278 21.19 7.18 7.88
CA MET A 278 20.86 5.81 8.32
C MET A 278 22.00 5.18 9.13
N GLN A 279 23.25 5.35 8.69
CA GLN A 279 24.43 4.84 9.40
C GLN A 279 24.63 5.55 10.75
N ALA A 280 24.54 6.88 10.78
CA ALA A 280 24.75 7.67 11.99
C ALA A 280 23.68 7.37 13.05
N VAL A 281 22.41 7.31 12.64
CA VAL A 281 21.30 6.96 13.54
C VAL A 281 21.46 5.54 14.05
N ALA A 282 21.70 4.55 13.18
CA ALA A 282 21.90 3.17 13.63
C ALA A 282 23.10 3.03 14.59
N ALA A 283 24.20 3.74 14.34
CA ALA A 283 25.37 3.72 15.22
C ALA A 283 25.09 4.34 16.60
N ALA A 284 24.23 5.36 16.68
CA ALA A 284 23.84 5.97 17.95
C ALA A 284 23.01 5.02 18.84
N HIS A 285 22.36 4.02 18.26
CA HIS A 285 21.56 3.01 18.95
C HIS A 285 22.23 1.64 19.03
N ALA A 286 23.47 1.50 18.55
CA ALA A 286 24.25 0.28 18.69
C ALA A 286 24.78 0.18 20.14
N SER A 287 24.04 -0.54 20.98
CA SER A 287 24.45 -0.98 22.33
C SER A 287 24.52 -2.50 22.39
#